data_AF-A0A4Q7TI86-F1
#
_entry.id   AF-A0A4Q7TI86-F1
#
_cell.length_a   1.000
_cell.length_b   1.000
_cell.length_c   1.000
_cell.angle_alpha   90.00
_cell.angle_beta   90.00
_cell.angle_gamma   90.00
#
_symmetry.space_group_name_H-M   'P 1'
#
loop_
_entity.id
_entity.type
_entity.pdbx_description
1 polymer ?
#
loop_
_entity_poly.entity_id
_entity_poly.type
_entity_poly.pdbx_seq_one_letter_code
_entity_poly.pdbx_strand_id
1 'polypeptide(L)' 'MALSASPRDDWTPDGSTPALMVRPAPSSYISDEVAGELRARGLAVTDVPGAEHSLWYSHFDEFIAAIDGWY' A
#
# COMPACT_ATOMS: atom_id res chain seq x y z
N MET A 1 -10.96 22.02 18.43
CA MET A 1 -11.19 21.01 17.37
C MET A 1 -10.70 19.68 17.92
N ALA A 2 -11.59 18.79 18.33
CA ALA A 2 -11.21 17.48 18.86
C ALA A 2 -11.12 16.49 17.68
N LEU A 3 -9.91 16.02 17.38
CA LEU A 3 -9.69 14.84 16.55
C LEU A 3 -10.15 13.63 17.38
N SER A 4 -11.16 12.92 16.89
CA SER A 4 -11.60 11.65 17.49
C SER A 4 -10.45 10.64 17.36
N ALA A 5 -9.74 10.39 18.45
CA ALA A 5 -8.85 9.24 18.57
C ALA A 5 -9.71 8.03 18.92
N SER A 6 -10.24 7.35 17.90
CA SER A 6 -10.70 5.98 18.08
C SER A 6 -9.50 5.13 18.53
N PRO A 7 -9.72 4.05 19.32
CA PRO A 7 -8.66 3.09 19.61
C PRO A 7 -7.92 2.69 18.33
N ARG A 8 -6.59 2.51 18.40
CA ARG A 8 -5.81 1.92 17.31
C ARG A 8 -6.14 0.44 17.23
N ASP A 9 -7.33 0.13 16.75
CA ASP A 9 -7.65 -1.21 16.30
C ASP A 9 -6.86 -1.47 15.00
N ASP A 10 -6.35 -2.69 14.85
CA ASP A 10 -5.72 -3.12 13.61
C ASP A 10 -6.83 -3.40 12.59
N TRP A 11 -6.98 -2.48 11.64
CA TRP A 11 -7.93 -2.59 10.53
C TRP A 11 -7.31 -3.16 9.26
N THR A 12 -6.10 -3.73 9.36
CA THR A 12 -5.46 -4.37 8.21
C THR A 12 -6.31 -5.55 7.76
N PRO A 13 -6.63 -5.65 6.45
CA PRO A 13 -7.39 -6.78 5.94
C PRO A 13 -6.78 -8.12 6.33
N ASP A 14 -7.63 -9.09 6.64
CA ASP A 14 -7.23 -10.44 7.05
C ASP A 14 -6.78 -11.34 5.87
N GLY A 15 -6.68 -10.77 4.66
CA GLY A 15 -6.28 -11.47 3.43
C GLY A 15 -7.37 -12.33 2.81
N SER A 16 -8.57 -12.42 3.41
CA SER A 16 -9.69 -13.19 2.86
C SER A 16 -10.26 -12.59 1.57
N THR A 17 -10.13 -11.27 1.42
CA THR A 17 -10.50 -10.52 0.22
C THR A 17 -9.22 -10.13 -0.53
N PRO A 18 -9.14 -10.38 -1.85
CA PRO A 18 -8.01 -9.93 -2.65
C PRO A 18 -7.78 -8.42 -2.47
N ALA A 19 -6.59 -8.04 -1.99
CA ALA A 19 -6.18 -6.64 -1.86
C ALA A 19 -4.75 -6.41 -2.38
N LEU A 20 -4.54 -5.27 -3.06
CA LEU A 20 -3.26 -4.82 -3.60
C LEU A 20 -2.85 -3.52 -2.95
N MET A 21 -1.63 -3.50 -2.44
CA MET A 21 -0.93 -2.28 -2.05
C MET A 21 0.06 -1.91 -3.15
N VAL A 22 -0.15 -0.77 -3.81
CA VAL A 22 0.87 -0.15 -4.66
C VAL A 22 1.54 0.95 -3.86
N ARG A 23 2.86 0.87 -3.68
CA ARG A 23 3.59 1.78 -2.79
C ARG A 23 4.92 2.23 -3.38
N PRO A 24 5.44 3.41 -2.97
CA PRO A 24 6.78 3.79 -3.38
C PRO A 24 7.83 2.95 -2.65
N ALA A 25 9.01 2.83 -3.26
CA ALA A 25 10.17 2.18 -2.68
C ALA A 25 11.40 3.10 -2.77
N PRO A 26 11.90 3.66 -1.65
CA PRO A 26 11.36 3.53 -0.28
C PRO A 26 10.04 4.31 -0.08
N SER A 27 9.30 4.02 1.00
CA SER A 27 8.09 4.76 1.39
C SER A 27 8.20 5.30 2.81
N SER A 28 7.82 6.56 2.99
CA SER A 28 7.79 7.25 4.29
C SER A 28 6.60 6.85 5.16
N TYR A 29 5.58 6.20 4.59
CA TYR A 29 4.32 5.88 5.28
C TYR A 29 4.12 4.39 5.50
N ILE A 30 4.55 3.58 4.55
CA ILE A 30 4.49 2.12 4.63
C ILE A 30 5.94 1.68 4.60
N SER A 31 6.50 1.25 5.72
CA SER A 31 7.89 0.77 5.76
C SER A 31 8.02 -0.59 5.10
N ASP A 32 9.24 -1.02 4.76
CA ASP A 32 9.48 -2.35 4.19
C ASP A 32 9.03 -3.47 5.12
N GLU A 33 9.11 -3.24 6.44
CA GLU A 33 8.57 -4.11 7.48
C GLU A 33 7.04 -4.27 7.33
N VAL A 34 6.30 -3.16 7.25
CA VAL A 34 4.84 -3.20 7.06
C VAL A 34 4.47 -3.88 5.74
N ALA A 35 5.19 -3.63 4.65
CA ALA A 35 4.93 -4.37 3.40
C ALA A 35 5.22 -5.86 3.52
N GLY A 36 6.23 -6.25 4.30
CA GLY A 36 6.49 -7.64 4.66
C GLY A 36 5.31 -8.27 5.41
N GLU A 37 4.74 -7.55 6.37
CA GLU A 37 3.56 -8.00 7.12
C GLU A 37 2.32 -8.15 6.22
N LEU A 38 2.07 -7.19 5.31
CA LEU A 38 0.96 -7.28 4.35
C LEU A 38 1.10 -8.52 3.44
N ARG A 39 2.32 -8.77 2.93
CA ARG A 39 2.61 -9.98 2.14
C ARG A 39 2.39 -11.25 2.95
N ALA A 40 2.83 -11.28 4.21
CA ALA A 40 2.64 -12.43 5.10
C ALA A 40 1.16 -12.71 5.40
N ARG A 41 0.31 -11.66 5.39
CA ARG A 41 -1.15 -11.77 5.50
C ARG A 41 -1.84 -12.16 4.18
N GLY A 42 -1.10 -12.35 3.09
CA GLY A 42 -1.63 -12.78 1.78
C GLY A 42 -2.04 -11.64 0.85
N LEU A 43 -1.73 -10.38 1.20
CA LEU A 43 -1.99 -9.24 0.31
C LEU A 43 -0.89 -9.14 -0.75
N ALA A 44 -1.30 -8.74 -1.96
CA ALA A 44 -0.35 -8.37 -3.00
C ALA A 44 0.27 -7.01 -2.67
N VAL A 45 1.58 -6.88 -2.86
CA VAL A 45 2.29 -5.60 -2.69
C VAL A 45 3.22 -5.37 -3.86
N THR A 46 2.96 -4.32 -4.62
CA THR A 46 3.77 -3.86 -5.76
C THR A 46 4.53 -2.61 -5.36
N ASP A 47 5.85 -2.69 -5.44
CA ASP A 47 6.76 -1.59 -5.15
C ASP A 47 7.06 -0.81 -6.45
N VAL A 48 7.00 0.52 -6.39
CA VAL A 48 7.39 1.42 -7.49
C VAL A 48 8.66 2.18 -7.08
N PRO A 49 9.85 1.76 -7.57
CA PRO A 49 11.11 2.38 -7.19
C PRO A 49 11.19 3.85 -7.59
N GLY A 50 11.63 4.71 -6.68
CA GLY A 50 11.81 6.14 -6.95
C GLY A 50 10.52 6.96 -6.96
N ALA A 51 9.35 6.33 -6.73
CA ALA A 51 8.10 7.05 -6.64
C ALA A 51 7.97 7.89 -5.37
N GLU A 52 7.24 8.99 -5.50
CA GLU A 52 6.82 9.80 -4.36
C GLU A 52 5.52 9.26 -3.75
N HIS A 53 5.10 9.82 -2.63
CA HIS A 53 3.90 9.37 -1.92
C HIS A 53 2.65 9.30 -2.80
N SER A 54 2.48 10.27 -3.71
CA SER A 54 1.42 10.26 -4.72
C SER A 54 1.91 9.57 -5.99
N LEU A 55 1.90 8.23 -6.02
CA LEU A 55 2.40 7.45 -7.17
C LEU A 55 1.68 7.82 -8.47
N TRP A 56 0.35 7.92 -8.43
CA TRP A 56 -0.47 8.31 -9.58
C TRP A 56 -0.12 9.70 -10.15
N TYR A 57 0.57 10.54 -9.38
CA TYR A 57 1.04 11.84 -9.85
C TYR A 57 2.51 11.80 -10.30
N SER A 58 3.37 11.13 -9.54
CA SER A 58 4.81 11.12 -9.80
C SER A 58 5.24 10.09 -10.87
N HIS A 59 4.55 8.95 -10.93
CA HIS A 59 4.88 7.76 -11.73
C HIS A 59 3.57 7.14 -12.22
N PHE A 60 2.84 7.92 -13.03
CA PHE A 60 1.48 7.55 -13.45
C PHE A 60 1.47 6.24 -14.25
N ASP A 61 2.38 6.09 -15.22
CA ASP A 61 2.41 4.92 -16.09
C ASP A 61 2.75 3.64 -15.31
N GLU A 62 3.71 3.71 -14.39
CA GLU A 62 4.07 2.61 -13.50
C GLU A 62 2.93 2.28 -12.53
N PHE A 63 2.24 3.28 -12.02
CA PHE A 63 1.07 3.09 -11.17
C PHE A 63 -0.07 2.38 -11.92
N ILE A 64 -0.37 2.80 -13.16
CA ILE A 64 -1.38 2.15 -14.00
C ILE A 64 -0.95 0.72 -14.33
N ALA A 65 0.30 0.50 -14.73
CA ALA A 65 0.83 -0.84 -15.01
C ALA A 65 0.76 -1.76 -13.78
N ALA A 66 0.89 -1.22 -12.56
CA ALA A 66 0.80 -2.00 -11.33
C ALA A 66 -0.62 -2.49 -11.02
N ILE A 67 -1.67 -1.79 -11.49
CA ILE A 67 -3.07 -2.18 -11.27
C ILE A 67 -3.71 -2.81 -12.52
N ASP A 68 -3.11 -2.63 -13.70
CA ASP A 68 -3.59 -3.23 -14.93
C ASP A 68 -3.50 -4.76 -14.86
N GLY A 69 -4.58 -5.44 -15.24
CA GLY A 69 -4.69 -6.89 -15.11
C GLY A 69 -4.91 -7.41 -13.68
N TRP A 70 -5.06 -6.54 -12.69
CA TRP A 70 -5.37 -6.91 -11.31
C TRP A 70 -6.90 -6.95 -11.10
N TYR A 71 -7.51 -8.08 -11.47
CA TYR A 71 -8.96 -8.37 -11.34
C TYR A 71 -9.24 -9.80 -10.87
#